data_AF-A0A382Y2V5-F1
#
_entry.id   AF-A0A382Y2V5-F1
#
_cell.length_a   1.000
_cell.length_b   1.000
_cell.length_c   1.000
_cell.angle_alpha   90.00
_cell.angle_beta   90.00
_cell.angle_gamma   90.00
#
_symmetry.space_group_name_H-M   'P 1'
#
loop_
_entity.id
_entity.type
_entity.pdbx_description
1 polymer ?
#
loop_
_entity_poly.entity_id
_entity_poly.type
_entity_poly.pdbx_seq_one_letter_code
_entity_poly.pdbx_strand_id
1 'polypeptide(L)'
;MATYTDRVEKSVTHYEPGPLPSDPESLGVYTVDELKRLGNVLFNQATFRLERINAVPDKPRAGDIRYFDGTNADPLGTGVEGLYVFKKGSHWVNLLASDAGTVEISGASGDLALEIDNNVANSANLKIRCDAGSLRSDFYVDNQVHITLKGQRVGILDTSPTYTLDVFGDGRFVQQLTVDAGIACADTVVSRPRFTDYAETLNAIGTKTAAFNIDLEDGNVQTLTLS
;
A
#
# COMPACT_ATOMS: atom_id res chain seq x y z
N MET A 1 -19.07 24.02 23.31
CA MET A 1 -17.91 24.14 22.42
C MET A 1 -18.36 24.98 21.23
N ALA A 2 -17.80 26.18 21.03
CA ALA A 2 -18.16 26.99 19.87
C ALA A 2 -17.47 26.40 18.64
N THR A 3 -18.23 25.82 17.73
CA THR A 3 -17.75 25.35 16.44
C THR A 3 -17.59 26.58 15.55
N TYR A 4 -16.36 26.94 15.20
CA TYR A 4 -16.09 28.01 14.25
C TYR A 4 -16.73 27.65 12.91
N THR A 5 -17.66 28.48 12.43
CA THR A 5 -18.23 28.35 11.09
C THR A 5 -17.14 28.62 10.05
N ASP A 6 -17.09 27.76 9.04
CA ASP A 6 -16.14 27.85 7.94
C ASP A 6 -16.23 29.23 7.27
N ARG A 7 -15.10 29.94 7.17
CA ARG A 7 -15.02 31.28 6.61
C ARG A 7 -14.00 31.29 5.50
N VAL A 8 -14.40 31.81 4.35
CA VAL A 8 -13.50 32.07 3.22
C VAL A 8 -12.57 33.22 3.63
N GLU A 9 -11.36 32.86 4.07
CA GLU A 9 -10.28 33.79 4.32
C GLU A 9 -9.26 33.71 3.17
N LYS A 10 -8.26 34.59 3.14
CA LYS A 10 -7.29 34.69 2.04
C LYS A 10 -5.93 34.23 2.55
N SER A 11 -5.49 33.07 2.08
CA SER A 11 -4.31 32.31 2.55
C SER A 11 -3.00 33.07 2.54
N VAL A 12 -2.88 34.10 1.70
CA VAL A 12 -1.76 35.04 1.74
C VAL A 12 -2.32 36.45 1.88
N THR A 13 -2.25 36.97 3.10
CA THR A 13 -2.43 38.39 3.35
C THR A 13 -1.16 39.09 2.83
N HIS A 14 -1.22 39.61 1.61
CA HIS A 14 -0.15 40.45 1.10
C HIS A 14 -0.17 41.77 1.88
N TYR A 15 0.94 42.08 2.54
CA TYR A 15 1.11 43.40 3.14
C TYR A 15 1.52 44.38 2.06
N GLU A 16 0.70 45.42 1.88
CA GLU A 16 1.04 46.62 1.15
C GLU A 16 0.69 47.81 2.04
N PRO A 17 1.66 48.71 2.33
CA PRO A 17 1.39 49.87 3.16
C PRO A 17 0.31 50.73 2.51
N GLY A 18 -0.59 51.29 3.32
CA GLY A 18 -1.54 52.28 2.86
C GLY A 18 -0.85 53.54 2.34
N PRO A 19 -1.59 54.46 1.70
CA PRO A 19 -1.05 55.76 1.35
C PRO A 19 -0.65 56.51 2.62
N LEU A 20 0.49 57.19 2.56
CA LEU A 20 0.92 58.07 3.64
C LEU A 20 -0.14 59.15 3.89
N PRO A 21 -0.48 59.46 5.14
CA PRO A 21 -1.38 60.55 5.45
C PRO A 21 -0.79 61.89 4.99
N SER A 22 -1.64 62.76 4.45
CA SER A 22 -1.25 64.12 4.03
C SER A 22 -0.99 65.05 5.22
N ASP A 23 -1.55 64.71 6.38
CA ASP A 23 -1.38 65.42 7.63
C ASP A 23 -0.36 64.71 8.54
N PRO A 24 0.73 65.40 8.95
CA PRO A 24 1.75 64.82 9.82
C PRO A 24 1.23 64.34 11.19
N GLU A 25 0.17 64.94 11.74
CA GLU A 25 -0.37 64.52 13.05
C GLU A 25 -0.96 63.10 12.99
N SER A 26 -1.40 62.68 11.80
CA SER A 26 -1.99 61.35 11.55
C SER A 26 -0.96 60.21 11.36
N LEU A 27 0.34 60.51 11.30
CA LEU A 27 1.42 59.52 11.11
C LEU A 27 1.49 58.46 12.23
N GLY A 28 1.19 58.85 13.47
CA GLY A 28 1.22 57.93 14.62
C GLY A 28 0.18 56.82 14.49
N VAL A 29 -1.05 57.19 14.11
CA VAL A 29 -2.16 56.24 13.88
C VAL A 29 -1.86 55.35 12.69
N TYR A 30 -1.42 55.95 11.59
CA TYR A 30 -1.00 55.22 10.38
C TYR A 30 0.04 54.14 10.71
N THR A 31 1.07 54.47 11.49
CA THR A 31 2.14 53.51 11.84
C THR A 31 1.61 52.33 12.66
N VAL A 32 0.73 52.58 13.64
CA VAL A 32 0.14 51.52 14.47
C VAL A 32 -0.72 50.58 13.62
N ASP A 33 -1.49 51.11 12.68
CA ASP A 33 -2.35 50.31 11.81
C ASP A 33 -1.53 49.48 10.83
N GLU A 34 -0.46 50.03 10.25
CA GLU A 34 0.46 49.27 9.41
C GLU A 34 1.18 48.16 10.19
N LEU A 35 1.60 48.42 11.44
CA LEU A 35 2.20 47.40 12.29
C LEU A 35 1.23 46.28 12.67
N LYS A 36 -0.07 46.57 12.86
CA LYS A 36 -1.09 45.53 13.08
C LYS A 36 -1.33 44.71 11.82
N ARG A 37 -1.38 45.36 10.65
CA ARG A 37 -1.51 44.67 9.35
C ARG A 37 -0.33 43.72 9.13
N LEU A 38 0.90 44.18 9.39
CA LEU A 38 2.11 43.34 9.40
C LEU A 38 2.00 42.20 10.42
N GLY A 39 1.59 42.50 11.66
CA GLY A 39 1.41 41.52 12.73
C GLY A 39 0.47 40.38 12.33
N ASN A 40 -0.61 40.69 11.61
CA ASN A 40 -1.53 39.68 11.10
C ASN A 40 -0.93 38.82 9.99
N VAL A 41 -0.15 39.42 9.07
CA VAL A 41 0.58 38.65 8.03
C VAL A 41 1.57 37.70 8.69
N LEU A 42 2.32 38.19 9.68
CA LEU A 42 3.29 37.40 10.42
C LEU A 42 2.60 36.29 11.23
N PHE A 43 1.45 36.57 11.84
CA PHE A 43 0.66 35.57 12.56
C PHE A 43 0.13 34.47 11.63
N ASN A 44 -0.38 34.84 10.45
CA ASN A 44 -0.86 33.89 9.44
C ASN A 44 0.28 33.01 8.90
N GLN A 45 1.45 33.61 8.64
CA GLN A 45 2.65 32.85 8.26
C GLN A 45 3.14 31.95 9.39
N ALA A 46 3.15 32.43 10.64
CA ALA A 46 3.56 31.65 11.80
C ALA A 46 2.62 30.45 12.06
N THR A 47 1.34 30.57 11.68
CA THR A 47 0.33 29.53 11.90
C THR A 47 0.26 28.50 10.74
N PHE A 48 0.89 28.76 9.58
CA PHE A 48 0.98 27.86 8.41
C PHE A 48 -0.33 27.08 8.11
N ARG A 49 -1.46 27.78 8.11
CA ARG A 49 -2.75 27.19 7.70
C ARG A 49 -2.86 27.20 6.17
N LEU A 50 -3.00 26.03 5.57
CA LEU A 50 -3.40 25.90 4.17
C LEU A 50 -4.91 26.00 4.09
N GLU A 51 -5.40 27.09 3.51
CA GLU A 51 -6.83 27.32 3.40
C GLU A 51 -7.41 26.57 2.22
N ARG A 52 -8.68 26.19 2.40
CA ARG A 52 -9.52 25.67 1.34
C ARG A 52 -9.75 26.74 0.29
N ILE A 53 -9.30 26.47 -0.93
CA ILE A 53 -9.50 27.35 -2.08
C ILE A 53 -10.68 26.86 -2.91
N ASN A 54 -11.45 27.82 -3.43
CA ASN A 54 -12.67 27.59 -4.21
C ASN A 54 -12.53 27.97 -5.70
N ALA A 55 -11.30 28.28 -6.16
CA ALA A 55 -10.98 28.47 -7.56
C ALA A 55 -9.54 28.01 -7.85
N VAL A 56 -9.32 27.41 -9.02
CA VAL A 56 -7.97 27.04 -9.48
C VAL A 56 -7.22 28.28 -9.96
N PRO A 57 -5.98 28.54 -9.50
CA PRO A 57 -5.21 29.68 -9.97
C PRO A 57 -4.92 29.62 -11.48
N ASP A 58 -5.09 30.74 -12.20
CA ASP A 58 -4.81 30.83 -13.65
C ASP A 58 -3.33 30.64 -14.00
N LYS A 59 -2.43 30.95 -13.06
CA LYS A 59 -0.96 30.95 -13.26
C LYS A 59 -0.24 30.31 -12.06
N PRO A 60 -0.41 29.00 -11.83
CA PRO A 60 0.25 28.29 -10.73
C PRO A 60 1.76 28.20 -10.94
N ARG A 61 2.52 28.09 -9.85
CA ARG A 61 3.98 27.97 -9.90
C ARG A 61 4.46 26.64 -9.35
N ALA A 62 5.59 26.17 -9.86
CA ALA A 62 6.19 24.93 -9.41
C ALA A 62 6.45 24.99 -7.89
N GLY A 63 5.96 23.98 -7.17
CA GLY A 63 6.07 23.90 -5.71
C GLY A 63 4.94 24.62 -4.96
N ASP A 64 3.97 25.24 -5.65
CA ASP A 64 2.75 25.72 -4.99
C ASP A 64 2.06 24.54 -4.30
N ILE A 65 1.77 24.67 -3.00
CA ILE A 65 1.00 23.70 -2.22
C ILE A 65 -0.33 24.36 -1.85
N ARG A 66 -1.45 23.72 -2.17
CA ARG A 66 -2.80 24.27 -1.93
C ARG A 66 -3.78 23.19 -1.51
N TYR A 67 -4.77 23.57 -0.70
CA TYR A 67 -5.86 22.70 -0.29
C TYR A 67 -7.11 23.06 -1.09
N PHE A 68 -7.51 22.19 -2.02
CA PHE A 68 -8.58 22.42 -3.00
C PHE A 68 -9.91 21.87 -2.50
N ASP A 69 -11.02 22.57 -2.75
CA ASP A 69 -12.35 22.22 -2.25
C ASP A 69 -13.02 21.01 -2.94
N GLY A 70 -12.41 20.47 -4.01
CA GLY A 70 -12.90 19.31 -4.75
C GLY A 70 -14.19 19.57 -5.53
N THR A 71 -14.73 20.78 -5.54
CA THR A 71 -15.99 21.12 -6.21
C THR A 71 -15.75 22.21 -7.24
N ASN A 72 -15.63 23.47 -6.80
CA ASN A 72 -15.36 24.60 -7.70
C ASN A 72 -13.87 24.70 -8.04
N ALA A 73 -13.02 24.41 -7.05
CA ALA A 73 -11.58 24.29 -7.21
C ALA A 73 -11.22 22.81 -7.27
N ASP A 74 -11.32 22.27 -8.48
CA ASP A 74 -10.97 20.90 -8.75
C ASP A 74 -9.99 20.87 -9.92
N PRO A 75 -8.68 21.02 -9.63
CA PRO A 75 -7.67 21.14 -10.68
C PRO A 75 -7.49 19.86 -11.50
N LEU A 76 -8.07 18.74 -11.06
CA LEU A 76 -8.03 17.46 -11.75
C LEU A 76 -9.41 17.00 -12.29
N GLY A 77 -10.49 17.70 -11.97
CA GLY A 77 -11.86 17.29 -12.35
C GLY A 77 -12.34 16.01 -11.65
N THR A 78 -11.75 15.66 -10.50
CA THR A 78 -11.98 14.40 -9.76
C THR A 78 -13.09 14.44 -8.71
N GLY A 79 -13.58 15.61 -8.34
CA GLY A 79 -14.52 15.77 -7.22
C GLY A 79 -13.88 15.68 -5.83
N VAL A 80 -12.56 15.50 -5.74
CA VAL A 80 -11.87 15.18 -4.49
C VAL A 80 -11.34 16.44 -3.81
N GLU A 81 -11.83 16.71 -2.60
CA GLU A 81 -11.25 17.71 -1.71
C GLU A 81 -9.90 17.20 -1.18
N GLY A 82 -8.86 18.04 -1.16
CA GLY A 82 -7.58 17.58 -0.62
C GLY A 82 -6.39 18.52 -0.81
N LEU A 83 -5.23 18.04 -0.37
CA LEU A 83 -3.94 18.75 -0.47
C LEU A 83 -3.27 18.43 -1.80
N TYR A 84 -2.87 19.45 -2.55
CA TYR A 84 -2.21 19.29 -3.85
C TYR A 84 -0.92 20.10 -3.93
N VAL A 85 0.04 19.61 -4.71
CA VAL A 85 1.25 20.35 -5.11
C VAL A 85 1.28 20.55 -6.62
N PHE A 86 1.68 21.73 -7.10
CA PHE A 86 1.87 21.98 -8.53
C PHE A 86 3.27 21.55 -8.97
N LYS A 87 3.35 20.56 -9.86
CA LYS A 87 4.62 20.03 -10.37
C LYS A 87 5.22 20.97 -11.42
N LYS A 88 6.56 21.06 -11.45
CA LYS A 88 7.28 21.85 -12.46
C LYS A 88 6.89 21.44 -13.89
N GLY A 89 6.30 22.40 -14.63
CA GLY A 89 6.01 22.27 -16.06
C GLY A 89 4.85 21.34 -16.42
N SER A 90 3.91 21.05 -15.51
CA SER A 90 2.89 20.05 -15.81
C SER A 90 1.50 20.34 -15.21
N HIS A 91 1.19 19.88 -14.01
CA HIS A 91 -0.16 19.83 -13.46
C HIS A 91 -0.15 19.79 -11.92
N TRP A 92 -1.32 19.94 -11.30
CA TRP A 92 -1.53 19.71 -9.88
C TRP A 92 -1.53 18.21 -9.55
N VAL A 93 -0.94 17.81 -8.43
CA VAL A 93 -0.91 16.42 -7.95
C VAL A 93 -1.55 16.38 -6.58
N ASN A 94 -2.55 15.52 -6.39
CA ASN A 94 -3.11 15.28 -5.05
C ASN A 94 -2.08 14.49 -4.21
N LEU A 95 -1.77 14.98 -3.01
CA LEU A 95 -0.82 14.37 -2.06
C LEU A 95 -1.53 13.57 -0.96
N LEU A 96 -2.79 13.90 -0.68
CA LEU A 96 -3.65 13.29 0.33
C LEU A 96 -5.09 13.40 -0.18
N ALA A 97 -5.59 12.33 -0.79
CA ALA A 97 -6.98 12.23 -1.20
C ALA A 97 -7.76 11.77 0.04
N SER A 98 -8.36 12.71 0.77
CA SER A 98 -9.26 12.36 1.86
C SER A 98 -10.66 12.18 1.29
N ASP A 99 -10.89 11.05 0.64
CA ASP A 99 -12.25 10.50 0.64
C ASP A 99 -12.20 8.97 0.69
N ALA A 100 -13.10 8.40 1.49
CA ALA A 100 -13.22 6.96 1.82
C ALA A 100 -12.08 6.26 2.59
N GLY A 101 -11.07 6.96 3.10
CA GLY A 101 -10.09 6.40 4.06
C GLY A 101 -9.00 5.50 3.44
N THR A 102 -8.77 5.61 2.13
CA THR A 102 -7.72 4.90 1.41
C THR A 102 -6.69 5.87 0.83
N VAL A 103 -5.42 5.54 0.91
CA VAL A 103 -4.37 6.21 0.13
C VAL A 103 -4.28 5.51 -1.22
N GLU A 104 -4.83 6.13 -2.26
CA GLU A 104 -4.78 5.61 -3.63
C GLU A 104 -3.48 6.05 -4.32
N ILE A 105 -2.77 5.08 -4.89
CA ILE A 105 -1.60 5.32 -5.73
C ILE A 105 -1.85 4.55 -7.03
N SER A 106 -1.93 5.26 -8.17
CA SER A 106 -2.30 4.67 -9.46
C SER A 106 -1.34 5.11 -10.58
N GLY A 107 -1.11 4.22 -11.55
CA GLY A 107 -0.29 4.47 -12.74
C GLY A 107 -1.05 4.10 -14.02
N ALA A 108 -0.97 4.93 -15.05
CA ALA A 108 -1.71 4.72 -16.31
C ALA A 108 -1.04 3.72 -17.27
N SER A 109 0.25 3.43 -17.09
CA SER A 109 1.04 2.44 -17.84
C SER A 109 2.39 2.22 -17.14
N GLY A 110 3.04 1.07 -17.37
CA GLY A 110 4.29 0.71 -16.72
C GLY A 110 4.11 0.22 -15.27
N ASP A 111 5.21 0.00 -14.57
CA ASP A 111 5.17 -0.51 -13.20
C ASP A 111 4.91 0.61 -12.20
N LEU A 112 3.90 0.43 -11.35
CA LEU A 112 3.77 1.24 -10.15
C LEU A 112 4.62 0.62 -9.04
N ALA A 113 5.75 1.24 -8.73
CA ALA A 113 6.59 0.82 -7.61
C ALA A 113 6.21 1.57 -6.34
N LEU A 114 5.77 0.83 -5.31
CA LEU A 114 5.68 1.34 -3.93
C LEU A 114 6.98 0.99 -3.19
N GLU A 115 7.92 1.92 -3.17
CA GLU A 115 9.19 1.78 -2.47
C GLU A 115 9.07 2.40 -1.07
N ILE A 116 9.13 1.54 -0.05
CA ILE A 116 9.17 1.98 1.36
C ILE A 116 10.53 1.57 1.91
N ASP A 117 11.47 2.49 1.81
CA ASP A 117 12.82 2.28 2.30
C ASP A 117 12.89 2.55 3.80
N ASN A 118 12.92 1.47 4.58
CA ASN A 118 13.25 1.57 5.98
C ASN A 118 14.76 1.42 6.18
N ASN A 119 15.49 2.53 6.09
CA ASN A 119 16.95 2.59 6.22
C ASN A 119 17.45 2.43 7.68
N VAL A 120 16.73 1.65 8.50
CA VAL A 120 17.03 1.39 9.92
C VAL A 120 17.23 -0.11 10.12
N ALA A 121 18.28 -0.49 10.86
CA ALA A 121 18.57 -1.88 11.16
C ALA A 121 17.37 -2.57 11.83
N ASN A 122 17.08 -3.81 11.41
CA ASN A 122 15.99 -4.65 11.93
C ASN A 122 14.57 -4.12 11.71
N SER A 123 14.34 -3.32 10.67
CA SER A 123 12.99 -2.86 10.33
C SER A 123 12.42 -3.53 9.08
N ALA A 124 11.10 -3.59 9.00
CA ALA A 124 10.38 -4.07 7.82
C ALA A 124 10.12 -2.93 6.84
N ASN A 125 10.26 -3.20 5.55
CA ASN A 125 10.06 -2.23 4.48
C ASN A 125 8.54 -2.03 4.21
N LEU A 126 7.83 -3.08 3.81
CA LEU A 126 6.39 -3.08 3.60
C LEU A 126 5.70 -3.98 4.64
N LYS A 127 4.72 -3.44 5.36
CA LYS A 127 3.94 -4.18 6.38
C LYS A 127 2.44 -4.04 6.11
N ILE A 128 1.77 -5.17 5.89
CA ILE A 128 0.31 -5.26 5.87
C ILE A 128 -0.10 -5.80 7.25
N ARG A 129 -0.74 -4.96 8.06
CA ARG A 129 -1.02 -5.23 9.48
C ARG A 129 -2.52 -5.25 9.76
N CYS A 130 -2.93 -6.20 10.60
CA CYS A 130 -4.25 -6.28 11.21
C CYS A 130 -4.09 -5.96 12.70
N ASP A 131 -4.75 -4.92 13.19
CA ASP A 131 -4.71 -4.50 14.61
C ASP A 131 -5.91 -5.06 15.39
N ALA A 132 -5.93 -4.84 16.71
CA ALA A 132 -6.93 -5.40 17.61
C ALA A 132 -8.36 -5.02 17.18
N GLY A 133 -9.19 -6.03 16.89
CA GLY A 133 -10.57 -5.87 16.45
C GLY A 133 -10.79 -5.97 14.94
N SER A 134 -9.73 -6.02 14.13
CA SER A 134 -9.84 -6.22 12.68
C SER A 134 -9.96 -7.72 12.35
N LEU A 135 -10.85 -8.07 11.43
CA LEU A 135 -11.13 -9.46 11.07
C LEU A 135 -10.05 -10.10 10.17
N ARG A 136 -9.30 -9.28 9.40
CA ARG A 136 -8.35 -9.75 8.38
C ARG A 136 -7.35 -8.66 7.97
N SER A 137 -6.13 -9.06 7.62
CA SER A 137 -5.20 -8.28 6.79
C SER A 137 -5.07 -9.00 5.46
N ASP A 138 -5.34 -8.32 4.35
CA ASP A 138 -5.27 -8.92 3.03
C ASP A 138 -4.12 -8.36 2.20
N PHE A 139 -3.44 -9.26 1.50
CA PHE A 139 -2.74 -8.93 0.27
C PHE A 139 -3.59 -9.43 -0.89
N TYR A 140 -4.42 -8.55 -1.44
CA TYR A 140 -5.30 -8.88 -2.56
C TYR A 140 -4.57 -8.65 -3.87
N VAL A 141 -4.54 -9.67 -4.71
CA VAL A 141 -3.92 -9.64 -6.03
C VAL A 141 -4.95 -10.18 -7.03
N ASP A 142 -5.23 -9.43 -8.09
CA ASP A 142 -6.39 -9.68 -8.96
C ASP A 142 -6.19 -10.89 -9.90
N ASN A 143 -7.08 -11.03 -10.89
CA ASN A 143 -7.36 -12.26 -11.64
C ASN A 143 -6.22 -12.82 -12.52
N GLN A 144 -5.00 -12.28 -12.44
CA GLN A 144 -3.81 -12.77 -13.14
C GLN A 144 -2.50 -12.63 -12.33
N VAL A 145 -2.53 -12.26 -11.04
CA VAL A 145 -1.28 -11.88 -10.37
C VAL A 145 -0.62 -13.04 -9.63
N HIS A 146 0.54 -13.43 -10.15
CA HIS A 146 1.48 -14.30 -9.48
C HIS A 146 2.26 -13.51 -8.43
N ILE A 147 2.37 -14.06 -7.21
CA ILE A 147 3.39 -13.62 -6.27
C ILE A 147 4.74 -14.14 -6.79
N THR A 148 5.53 -13.26 -7.41
CA THR A 148 6.86 -13.61 -7.94
C THR A 148 7.95 -13.11 -7.01
N LEU A 149 8.74 -14.03 -6.44
CA LEU A 149 9.77 -13.74 -5.44
C LEU A 149 11.14 -14.20 -5.95
N LYS A 150 11.76 -13.40 -6.82
CA LYS A 150 13.03 -13.76 -7.44
C LYS A 150 14.17 -13.69 -6.41
N GLY A 151 14.76 -14.85 -6.11
CA GLY A 151 15.88 -14.96 -5.17
C GLY A 151 15.46 -14.82 -3.70
N GLN A 152 14.17 -14.74 -3.41
CA GLN A 152 13.62 -14.62 -2.06
C GLN A 152 12.84 -15.89 -1.67
N ARG A 153 12.61 -16.08 -0.37
CA ARG A 153 11.86 -17.21 0.21
C ARG A 153 10.54 -16.75 0.79
N VAL A 154 9.57 -17.65 0.87
CA VAL A 154 8.28 -17.47 1.55
C VAL A 154 8.30 -18.29 2.84
N GLY A 155 8.08 -17.63 3.97
CA GLY A 155 7.80 -18.29 5.25
C GLY A 155 6.34 -18.07 5.66
N ILE A 156 5.60 -19.15 5.95
CA ILE A 156 4.26 -19.10 6.52
C ILE A 156 4.35 -19.62 7.96
N LEU A 157 4.11 -18.73 8.93
CA LEU A 157 4.37 -18.98 10.36
C LEU A 157 5.84 -19.36 10.68
N ASP A 158 6.74 -19.19 9.70
CA ASP A 158 8.17 -19.40 9.81
C ASP A 158 8.88 -18.07 9.52
N THR A 159 9.60 -17.54 10.51
CA THR A 159 10.35 -16.29 10.37
C THR A 159 11.76 -16.50 9.79
N SER A 160 12.19 -17.73 9.56
CA SER A 160 13.53 -18.08 9.08
C SER A 160 13.51 -19.25 8.10
N PRO A 161 12.78 -19.12 6.96
CA PRO A 161 12.66 -20.18 5.98
C PRO A 161 14.02 -20.61 5.42
N THR A 162 14.24 -21.92 5.39
CA THR A 162 15.41 -22.63 4.84
C THR A 162 15.22 -23.06 3.38
N TYR A 163 13.98 -23.26 2.93
CA TYR A 163 13.61 -23.56 1.55
C TYR A 163 12.84 -22.41 0.89
N THR A 164 12.56 -22.52 -0.42
CA THR A 164 11.83 -21.48 -1.17
C THR A 164 10.45 -21.18 -0.60
N LEU A 165 9.74 -22.21 -0.14
CA LEU A 165 8.51 -22.11 0.62
C LEU A 165 8.65 -23.00 1.85
N ASP A 166 8.62 -22.40 3.03
CA ASP A 166 8.48 -23.12 4.29
C ASP A 166 7.17 -22.75 4.97
N VAL A 167 6.47 -23.78 5.44
CA VAL A 167 5.21 -23.65 6.18
C VAL A 167 5.40 -24.33 7.53
N PHE A 168 5.38 -23.53 8.60
CA PHE A 168 5.34 -24.08 9.95
C PHE A 168 3.88 -24.41 10.32
N GLY A 169 3.40 -25.53 9.79
CA GLY A 169 2.01 -26.01 9.92
C GLY A 169 1.57 -26.88 8.74
N ASP A 170 0.28 -27.18 8.65
CA ASP A 170 -0.29 -28.03 7.60
C ASP A 170 -0.49 -27.25 6.29
N GLY A 171 -0.01 -27.81 5.18
CA GLY A 171 -0.38 -27.36 3.83
C GLY A 171 -1.69 -27.99 3.38
N ARG A 172 -2.69 -27.17 3.01
CA ARG A 172 -3.97 -27.66 2.48
C ARG A 172 -4.24 -27.14 1.08
N PHE A 173 -4.32 -28.07 0.14
CA PHE A 173 -4.79 -27.81 -1.22
C PHE A 173 -6.22 -28.34 -1.35
N VAL A 174 -7.19 -27.45 -1.62
CA VAL A 174 -8.60 -27.83 -1.79
C VAL A 174 -8.84 -28.46 -3.17
N GLN A 175 -7.97 -28.13 -4.12
CA GLN A 175 -7.92 -28.71 -5.45
C GLN A 175 -6.68 -29.60 -5.60
N GLN A 176 -6.34 -29.94 -6.85
CA GLN A 176 -5.18 -30.77 -7.15
C GLN A 176 -3.87 -30.02 -6.85
N LEU A 177 -2.92 -30.74 -6.28
CA LEU A 177 -1.51 -30.35 -6.25
C LEU A 177 -0.80 -31.13 -7.36
N THR A 178 -0.26 -30.41 -8.34
CA THR A 178 0.63 -30.98 -9.37
C THR A 178 2.07 -30.75 -8.94
N VAL A 179 2.88 -31.81 -9.01
CA VAL A 179 4.32 -31.76 -8.70
C VAL A 179 5.05 -32.36 -9.90
N ASP A 180 5.88 -31.55 -10.57
CA ASP A 180 6.56 -31.97 -11.81
C ASP A 180 7.76 -32.92 -11.55
N ALA A 181 8.28 -32.89 -10.32
CA ALA A 181 9.36 -33.76 -9.87
C ALA A 181 8.85 -34.70 -8.75
N GLY A 182 9.76 -35.21 -7.92
CA GLY A 182 9.40 -36.10 -6.81
C GLY A 182 8.79 -35.37 -5.60
N ILE A 183 7.98 -36.10 -4.84
CA ILE A 183 7.58 -35.71 -3.48
C ILE A 183 8.50 -36.45 -2.50
N ALA A 184 9.22 -35.68 -1.67
CA ALA A 184 10.06 -36.23 -0.61
C ALA A 184 9.35 -36.08 0.75
N CYS A 185 8.90 -37.20 1.32
CA CYS A 185 8.30 -37.22 2.65
C CYS A 185 9.39 -37.51 3.69
N ALA A 186 9.63 -36.58 4.62
CA ALA A 186 10.59 -36.78 5.71
C ALA A 186 10.10 -37.81 6.74
N ASP A 187 8.78 -37.87 6.96
CA ASP A 187 8.14 -39.02 7.63
C ASP A 187 7.82 -40.11 6.60
N THR A 188 7.91 -41.35 7.04
CA THR A 188 7.72 -42.55 6.21
C THR A 188 6.26 -42.89 5.91
N VAL A 189 5.32 -42.09 6.44
CA VAL A 189 3.88 -42.39 6.33
C VAL A 189 3.19 -41.47 5.32
N VAL A 190 2.78 -42.04 4.20
CA VAL A 190 1.69 -41.49 3.38
C VAL A 190 0.42 -42.23 3.79
N SER A 191 -0.43 -41.59 4.59
CA SER A 191 -1.63 -42.23 5.11
C SER A 191 -2.79 -42.14 4.12
N ARG A 192 -3.35 -43.29 3.75
CA ARG A 192 -4.56 -43.40 2.89
C ARG A 192 -4.39 -42.77 1.49
N PRO A 193 -3.26 -42.95 0.78
CA PRO A 193 -3.16 -42.47 -0.58
C PRO A 193 -4.19 -43.20 -1.43
N ARG A 194 -4.93 -42.44 -2.24
CA ARG A 194 -5.75 -43.01 -3.30
C ARG A 194 -5.07 -42.70 -4.63
N PHE A 195 -4.20 -43.61 -5.05
CA PHE A 195 -3.66 -43.57 -6.39
C PHE A 195 -4.76 -44.03 -7.35
N THR A 196 -5.29 -43.10 -8.14
CA THR A 196 -6.18 -43.46 -9.25
C THR A 196 -5.29 -43.76 -10.44
N ASP A 197 -4.84 -45.00 -10.50
CA ASP A 197 -4.33 -45.55 -11.74
C ASP A 197 -5.54 -45.83 -12.65
N TYR A 198 -5.44 -45.49 -13.94
CA TYR A 198 -6.41 -45.96 -14.94
C TYR A 198 -6.21 -47.46 -15.29
N ALA A 199 -5.21 -48.13 -14.68
CA ALA A 199 -4.90 -49.55 -14.77
C ALA A 199 -4.51 -50.17 -13.40
N GLU A 200 -5.54 -50.62 -12.66
CA GLU A 200 -5.47 -51.67 -11.61
C GLU A 200 -4.86 -51.35 -10.22
N THR A 201 -5.34 -52.12 -9.24
CA THR A 201 -5.17 -51.88 -7.79
C THR A 201 -3.86 -52.45 -7.30
N LEU A 202 -2.91 -51.60 -6.89
CA LEU A 202 -1.71 -52.06 -6.18
C LEU A 202 -2.06 -52.36 -4.70
N ASN A 203 -2.08 -53.63 -4.32
CA ASN A 203 -2.30 -54.05 -2.94
C ASN A 203 -0.97 -54.41 -2.28
N ALA A 204 -0.33 -53.45 -1.62
CA ALA A 204 0.87 -53.69 -0.83
C ALA A 204 0.51 -54.31 0.54
N ILE A 205 0.23 -55.62 0.56
CA ILE A 205 0.04 -56.38 1.81
C ILE A 205 1.39 -56.96 2.27
N GLY A 206 1.94 -56.42 3.37
CA GLY A 206 3.07 -57.01 4.11
C GLY A 206 4.03 -56.00 4.75
N THR A 207 4.73 -56.42 5.81
CA THR A 207 5.82 -55.65 6.43
C THR A 207 7.14 -55.96 5.72
N LYS A 208 7.77 -54.96 5.10
CA LYS A 208 9.15 -55.07 4.56
C LYS A 208 10.13 -54.26 5.40
N THR A 209 11.32 -54.81 5.59
CA THR A 209 12.39 -54.27 6.44
C THR A 209 13.51 -53.56 5.67
N ALA A 210 13.43 -53.46 4.34
CA ALA A 210 14.41 -52.79 3.49
C ALA A 210 13.74 -51.91 2.41
N ALA A 211 14.49 -50.92 1.89
CA ALA A 211 14.03 -50.06 0.81
C ALA A 211 13.75 -50.87 -0.46
N PHE A 212 12.59 -50.65 -1.06
CA PHE A 212 12.23 -51.21 -2.36
C PHE A 212 11.47 -50.15 -3.16
N ASN A 213 11.73 -50.07 -4.45
CA ASN A 213 10.99 -49.19 -5.33
C ASN A 213 9.71 -49.91 -5.75
N ILE A 214 8.59 -49.18 -5.76
CA ILE A 214 7.36 -49.64 -6.40
C ILE A 214 7.38 -49.00 -7.78
N ASP A 215 7.62 -49.80 -8.81
CA ASP A 215 7.50 -49.34 -10.18
C ASP A 215 6.03 -49.32 -10.57
N LEU A 216 5.53 -48.14 -10.93
CA LEU A 216 4.16 -47.89 -11.35
C LEU A 216 4.06 -47.71 -12.88
N GLU A 217 5.18 -47.77 -13.61
CA GLU A 217 5.26 -47.56 -15.05
C GLU A 217 5.27 -48.88 -15.84
N ASP A 218 5.73 -49.98 -15.22
CA ASP A 218 5.97 -51.24 -15.93
C ASP A 218 4.71 -52.03 -16.34
N GLY A 219 3.52 -51.69 -15.80
CA GLY A 219 2.25 -52.31 -16.18
C GLY A 219 2.15 -53.82 -15.87
N ASN A 220 0.91 -54.29 -15.72
CA ASN A 220 0.56 -55.71 -15.69
C ASN A 220 1.06 -56.49 -14.44
N VAL A 221 0.41 -56.23 -13.29
CA VAL A 221 0.38 -57.14 -12.12
C VAL A 221 1.75 -57.66 -11.68
N GLN A 222 2.45 -56.91 -10.84
CA GLN A 222 3.61 -57.46 -10.12
C GLN A 222 3.14 -58.39 -9.00
N THR A 223 3.06 -59.69 -9.31
CA THR A 223 2.80 -60.73 -8.30
C THR A 223 4.11 -61.01 -7.56
N LEU A 224 4.29 -60.39 -6.40
CA LEU A 224 5.42 -60.68 -5.51
C LEU A 224 5.09 -61.89 -4.65
N THR A 225 5.83 -62.99 -4.83
CA THR A 225 5.80 -64.11 -3.88
C THR A 225 6.73 -63.80 -2.73
N LEU A 226 6.18 -63.77 -1.52
CA LEU A 226 6.92 -63.60 -0.27
C LEU A 226 7.26 -64.99 0.28
N SER A 227 8.54 -65.27 0.49
CA SER A 227 9.02 -66.42 1.27
C SER A 227 9.20 -66.05 2.72
#